data_AF-A0A966EDL1-F1
#
_entry.id   AF-A0A966EDL1-F1
#
_cell.length_a   1.000
_cell.length_b   1.000
_cell.length_c   1.000
_cell.angle_alpha   90.00
_cell.angle_beta   90.00
_cell.angle_gamma   90.00
#
_symmetry.space_group_name_H-M   'P 1'
#
loop_
_entity.id
_entity.type
_entity.pdbx_description
1 polymer ?
#
loop_
_entity_poly.entity_id
_entity_poly.type
_entity_poly.pdbx_seq_one_letter_code
_entity_poly.pdbx_strand_id
1 'polypeptide(L)'
;MAQPAPAEQVAPQETVSRGTPGWVLPALGGLLLLAALVIFWLPERVATPEPGPTAATGEQAAAPTDSPATAPPVPIKSPVAKEDVSPWSEAQLAKLRKEAQDVLQELLDIQFALEEGGVQQWAPEPFAAAGELAAAGDELYKTREYEAAKGRYQESLAAFQALQDSIPARVDEQLETARQAIEAGDVAVATTALDTSELLEPGAPGLAELRQRVQVLPELITLLEQAAEAEAAADLARAEASLKQAAALDPVHQ
;
A
#
# COMPACT_ATOMS: atom_id res chain seq x y z
N MET A 1 -15.63 19.19 75.82
CA MET A 1 -16.33 18.89 74.56
C MET A 1 -16.11 20.07 73.62
N ALA A 2 -15.44 19.84 72.49
CA ALA A 2 -15.20 20.74 71.34
C ALA A 2 -13.98 20.17 70.59
N GLN A 3 -13.86 20.22 69.26
CA GLN A 3 -14.85 20.28 68.18
C GLN A 3 -14.12 19.69 66.94
N PRO A 4 -14.74 18.86 66.08
CA PRO A 4 -14.01 18.16 65.02
C PRO A 4 -13.52 19.11 63.90
N ALA A 5 -12.41 18.74 63.25
CA ALA A 5 -11.85 19.50 62.13
C ALA A 5 -12.74 19.41 60.85
N PRO A 6 -12.68 20.39 59.94
CA PRO A 6 -13.37 20.32 58.65
C PRO A 6 -12.76 19.23 57.75
N ALA A 7 -13.59 18.60 56.91
CA ALA A 7 -13.12 17.62 55.93
C ALA A 7 -12.36 18.29 54.77
N GLU A 8 -11.36 17.60 54.23
CA GLU A 8 -10.71 17.98 52.97
C GLU A 8 -11.72 17.95 51.81
N GLN A 9 -11.72 19.01 51.01
CA GLN A 9 -12.55 19.12 49.82
C GLN A 9 -11.85 18.43 48.65
N VAL A 10 -12.36 17.26 48.23
CA VAL A 10 -11.93 16.61 47.00
C VAL A 10 -12.22 17.55 45.83
N ALA A 11 -11.18 17.96 45.11
CA ALA A 11 -11.32 18.84 43.95
C ALA A 11 -12.15 18.16 42.85
N PRO A 12 -13.07 18.87 42.17
CA PRO A 12 -13.82 18.30 41.07
C PRO A 12 -12.88 17.98 39.90
N GLN A 13 -12.91 16.74 39.41
CA GLN A 13 -12.23 16.39 38.17
C GLN A 13 -12.99 17.02 36.99
N GLU A 14 -12.32 17.90 36.24
CA GLU A 14 -12.87 18.44 35.00
C GLU A 14 -12.98 17.32 33.94
N THR A 15 -14.21 16.87 33.71
CA THR A 15 -14.51 15.92 32.64
C THR A 15 -14.51 16.66 31.31
N VAL A 16 -13.35 16.66 30.63
CA VAL A 16 -13.18 17.28 29.31
C VAL A 16 -14.03 16.55 28.27
N SER A 17 -15.29 16.98 28.14
CA SER A 17 -16.23 16.52 27.12
C SER A 17 -15.72 16.96 25.75
N ARG A 18 -15.04 16.04 25.05
CA ARG A 18 -14.42 16.29 23.75
C ARG A 18 -15.48 16.32 22.65
N GLY A 19 -16.22 17.44 22.58
CA GLY A 19 -17.23 17.68 21.55
C GLY A 19 -16.67 17.54 20.14
N THR A 20 -17.47 16.99 19.23
CA THR A 20 -17.09 16.83 17.81
C THR A 20 -16.65 18.16 17.20
N PRO A 21 -15.47 18.25 16.57
CA PRO A 21 -14.94 19.52 16.07
C PRO A 21 -15.86 20.10 14.98
N GLY A 22 -16.19 21.39 15.11
CA GLY A 22 -17.22 22.05 14.30
C GLY A 22 -16.97 22.08 12.77
N TRP A 23 -15.79 21.68 12.33
CA TRP A 23 -15.43 21.53 10.91
C TRP A 23 -15.98 20.24 10.26
N VAL A 24 -16.39 19.24 11.05
CA VAL A 24 -16.96 17.98 10.52
C VAL A 24 -18.29 18.23 9.78
N LEU A 25 -19.10 19.19 10.24
CA LEU A 25 -20.38 19.55 9.61
C LEU A 25 -20.21 20.13 8.19
N PRO A 26 -19.39 21.17 7.94
CA PRO A 26 -19.15 21.65 6.58
C PRO A 26 -18.38 20.63 5.72
N ALA A 27 -17.47 19.83 6.29
CA ALA A 27 -16.77 18.79 5.54
C ALA A 27 -17.74 17.70 5.03
N LEU A 28 -18.65 17.22 5.87
CA LEU A 28 -19.68 16.26 5.49
C LEU A 28 -20.68 16.84 4.47
N GLY A 29 -21.05 18.12 4.62
CA GLY A 29 -21.87 18.84 3.64
C GLY A 29 -21.21 18.95 2.27
N GLY A 30 -19.90 19.23 2.22
CA GLY A 30 -19.11 19.23 0.99
C GLY A 30 -19.03 17.86 0.33
N LEU A 31 -18.83 16.79 1.11
CA LEU A 31 -18.80 15.41 0.61
C LEU A 31 -20.15 15.00 0.00
N LEU A 32 -21.26 15.33 0.65
CA LEU A 32 -22.62 15.04 0.16
C LEU A 32 -22.96 15.84 -1.11
N LEU A 33 -22.51 17.09 -1.22
CA LEU A 33 -22.63 17.88 -2.44
C LEU A 33 -21.83 17.29 -3.60
N LEU A 34 -20.61 16.82 -3.36
CA LEU A 34 -19.80 16.11 -4.36
C LEU A 34 -20.47 14.80 -4.82
N ALA A 35 -20.97 13.99 -3.87
CA ALA A 35 -21.67 12.74 -4.20
C ALA A 35 -22.92 12.99 -5.04
N ALA A 36 -23.74 14.00 -4.68
CA ALA A 36 -24.90 14.39 -5.46
C ALA A 36 -24.52 14.89 -6.86
N LEU A 37 -23.45 15.69 -6.98
CA LEU A 37 -22.97 16.19 -8.27
C LEU A 37 -22.51 15.04 -9.17
N VAL A 38 -21.76 14.06 -8.66
CA VAL A 38 -21.35 12.88 -9.43
C VAL A 38 -22.57 12.08 -9.91
N ILE A 39 -23.53 11.79 -9.01
CA ILE A 39 -24.71 10.99 -9.33
C ILE A 39 -25.60 11.63 -10.40
N PHE A 40 -25.74 12.97 -10.41
CA PHE A 40 -26.58 13.68 -11.38
C PHE A 40 -25.85 14.10 -12.67
N TRP A 41 -24.54 14.40 -12.61
CA TRP A 41 -23.80 14.94 -13.77
C TRP A 41 -23.14 13.88 -14.66
N LEU A 42 -22.82 12.71 -14.10
CA LEU A 42 -22.23 11.60 -14.85
C LEU A 42 -23.20 10.89 -15.82
N PRO A 43 -24.51 10.64 -15.52
CA PRO A 43 -25.39 9.93 -16.45
C PRO A 43 -25.62 10.68 -17.78
N GLU A 44 -25.62 12.02 -17.80
CA GLU A 44 -25.71 12.82 -19.03
C GLU A 44 -24.45 12.73 -19.92
N ARG A 45 -23.40 12.03 -19.47
CA ARG A 45 -22.18 11.74 -20.26
C ARG A 45 -22.11 10.30 -20.78
N VAL A 46 -23.05 9.43 -20.40
CA VAL A 46 -23.13 8.06 -20.92
C VAL A 46 -24.14 8.02 -22.06
N ALA A 47 -23.64 8.06 -23.30
CA ALA A 47 -24.49 7.98 -24.48
C ALA A 47 -25.10 6.57 -24.63
N THR A 48 -26.40 6.43 -24.38
CA THR A 48 -27.16 5.21 -24.67
C THR A 48 -27.10 4.90 -26.17
N PRO A 49 -26.65 3.69 -26.59
CA PRO A 49 -26.71 3.30 -27.99
C PRO A 49 -28.16 3.05 -28.42
N GLU A 50 -28.69 3.87 -29.34
CA GLU A 50 -29.98 3.58 -29.96
C GLU A 50 -29.87 2.39 -30.93
N PRO A 51 -30.70 1.34 -30.81
CA PRO A 51 -30.85 0.32 -31.85
C PRO A 51 -31.68 0.91 -33.02
N GLY A 52 -30.99 1.52 -33.98
CA GLY A 52 -31.60 2.25 -35.09
C GLY A 52 -32.58 1.41 -35.94
N PRO A 53 -33.74 1.97 -36.35
CA PRO A 53 -34.76 1.24 -37.09
C PRO A 53 -34.35 1.04 -38.56
N THR A 54 -34.07 -0.21 -38.94
CA THR A 54 -33.89 -0.57 -40.36
C THR A 54 -35.24 -0.64 -41.07
N ALA A 55 -35.70 0.49 -41.59
CA ALA A 55 -36.82 0.57 -42.53
C ALA A 55 -36.28 0.67 -43.97
N ALA A 56 -36.32 -0.45 -44.69
CA ALA A 56 -35.98 -0.52 -46.12
C ALA A 56 -37.15 -1.17 -46.88
N THR A 57 -38.11 -0.35 -47.29
CA THR A 57 -39.31 -0.78 -48.03
C THR A 57 -38.94 -1.30 -49.43
N GLY A 58 -39.42 -2.49 -49.77
CA GLY A 58 -39.57 -2.97 -51.15
C GLY A 58 -41.02 -3.38 -51.38
N GLU A 59 -41.70 -2.79 -52.36
CA GLU A 59 -43.16 -2.84 -52.54
C GLU A 59 -43.56 -3.57 -53.85
N GLN A 60 -44.74 -4.22 -53.82
CA GLN A 60 -45.62 -4.76 -54.90
C GLN A 60 -45.16 -4.72 -56.38
N ALA A 61 -45.49 -5.66 -57.29
CA ALA A 61 -46.21 -6.96 -57.33
C ALA A 61 -45.88 -7.62 -58.73
N ALA A 62 -46.52 -8.66 -59.32
CA ALA A 62 -47.67 -9.56 -59.06
C ALA A 62 -47.43 -10.90 -59.83
N ALA A 63 -47.93 -12.08 -59.41
CA ALA A 63 -49.25 -12.72 -59.67
C ALA A 63 -49.50 -13.28 -61.10
N PRO A 64 -50.36 -14.30 -61.31
CA PRO A 64 -50.13 -15.70 -60.86
C PRO A 64 -50.51 -16.79 -61.91
N THR A 65 -50.13 -18.06 -61.70
CA THR A 65 -50.80 -19.25 -62.31
C THR A 65 -50.59 -20.52 -61.47
N ASP A 66 -51.47 -21.51 -61.62
CA ASP A 66 -51.74 -22.62 -60.69
C ASP A 66 -50.69 -23.75 -60.58
N SER A 67 -50.56 -24.32 -59.36
CA SER A 67 -50.62 -25.77 -59.12
C SER A 67 -50.80 -26.08 -57.60
N PRO A 68 -51.41 -27.23 -57.21
CA PRO A 68 -52.02 -27.36 -55.88
C PRO A 68 -51.18 -28.08 -54.80
N ALA A 69 -51.34 -27.58 -53.57
CA ALA A 69 -51.42 -28.32 -52.30
C ALA A 69 -50.40 -29.44 -51.96
N THR A 70 -49.45 -29.11 -51.08
CA THR A 70 -49.05 -29.97 -49.96
C THR A 70 -48.70 -29.07 -48.76
N ALA A 71 -49.04 -29.48 -47.53
CA ALA A 71 -48.93 -28.65 -46.33
C ALA A 71 -47.47 -28.50 -45.85
N PRO A 72 -47.11 -27.38 -45.17
CA PRO A 72 -45.72 -27.04 -44.90
C PRO A 72 -45.14 -27.72 -43.65
N PRO A 73 -43.85 -28.13 -43.68
CA PRO A 73 -43.07 -28.28 -42.45
C PRO A 73 -42.77 -26.89 -41.88
N VAL A 74 -42.98 -26.70 -40.57
CA VAL A 74 -42.61 -25.46 -39.88
C VAL A 74 -41.08 -25.26 -39.90
N PRO A 75 -40.58 -24.03 -40.09
CA PRO A 75 -39.18 -23.74 -39.85
C PRO A 75 -38.92 -23.78 -38.33
N ILE A 76 -38.54 -24.96 -37.83
CA ILE A 76 -38.04 -25.10 -36.48
C ILE A 76 -36.76 -24.26 -36.41
N LYS A 77 -36.86 -23.09 -35.78
CA LYS A 77 -35.69 -22.37 -35.28
C LYS A 77 -35.04 -23.30 -34.27
N SER A 78 -34.02 -24.05 -34.68
CA SER A 78 -33.19 -24.80 -33.75
C SER A 78 -32.70 -23.81 -32.69
N PRO A 79 -33.04 -23.99 -31.41
CA PRO A 79 -32.41 -23.19 -30.38
C PRO A 79 -30.91 -23.45 -30.48
N VAL A 80 -30.10 -22.39 -30.46
CA VAL A 80 -28.65 -22.55 -30.23
C VAL A 80 -28.54 -23.32 -28.92
N ALA A 81 -27.99 -24.54 -29.00
CA ALA A 81 -27.72 -25.33 -27.83
C ALA A 81 -26.77 -24.52 -26.95
N LYS A 82 -27.23 -24.11 -25.78
CA LYS A 82 -26.31 -23.81 -24.69
C LYS A 82 -25.58 -25.11 -24.42
N GLU A 83 -24.26 -25.09 -24.44
CA GLU A 83 -23.49 -26.31 -24.18
C GLU A 83 -23.86 -26.82 -22.78
N ASP A 84 -24.37 -28.04 -22.69
CA ASP A 84 -24.74 -28.68 -21.43
C ASP A 84 -23.47 -29.05 -20.66
N VAL A 85 -22.90 -28.06 -19.97
CA VAL A 85 -21.74 -28.24 -19.10
C VAL A 85 -22.12 -29.25 -18.02
N SER A 86 -21.46 -30.41 -18.05
CA SER A 86 -21.77 -31.49 -17.12
C SER A 86 -21.59 -31.03 -15.66
N PRO A 87 -22.52 -31.34 -14.74
CA PRO A 87 -22.38 -31.00 -13.31
C PRO A 87 -21.08 -31.49 -12.67
N TRP A 88 -20.49 -32.56 -13.21
CA TRP A 88 -19.14 -33.02 -12.82
C TRP A 88 -18.04 -32.03 -13.19
N SER A 89 -18.10 -31.46 -14.40
CA SER A 89 -17.17 -30.43 -14.86
C SER A 89 -17.35 -29.12 -14.09
N GLU A 90 -18.58 -28.75 -13.75
CA GLU A 90 -18.85 -27.58 -12.91
C GLU A 90 -18.28 -27.74 -11.49
N ALA A 91 -18.41 -28.93 -10.90
CA ALA A 91 -17.83 -29.24 -9.58
C ALA A 91 -16.29 -29.19 -9.58
N GLN A 92 -15.64 -29.70 -10.64
CA GLN A 92 -14.19 -29.57 -10.81
C GLN A 92 -13.76 -28.10 -10.96
N LEU A 93 -14.46 -27.33 -11.78
CA LEU A 93 -14.16 -25.91 -11.98
C LEU A 93 -14.39 -25.08 -10.71
N ALA A 94 -15.41 -25.42 -9.91
CA ALA A 94 -15.66 -24.81 -8.61
C ALA A 94 -14.55 -25.12 -7.58
N LYS A 95 -13.97 -26.33 -7.61
CA LYS A 95 -12.80 -26.68 -6.79
C LYS A 95 -11.58 -25.84 -7.18
N LEU A 96 -11.26 -25.77 -8.48
CA LEU A 96 -10.14 -24.95 -8.97
C LEU A 96 -10.31 -23.46 -8.65
N ARG A 97 -11.53 -22.93 -8.77
CA ARG A 97 -11.84 -21.55 -8.34
C ARG A 97 -11.54 -21.36 -6.85
N LYS A 98 -11.97 -22.29 -5.98
CA LYS A 98 -11.68 -22.19 -4.56
C LYS A 98 -10.17 -22.23 -4.30
N GLU A 99 -9.43 -23.14 -4.93
CA GLU A 99 -7.97 -23.20 -4.73
C GLU A 99 -7.25 -21.91 -5.16
N ALA A 100 -7.76 -21.21 -6.18
CA ALA A 100 -7.24 -19.88 -6.56
C ALA A 100 -7.61 -18.80 -5.53
N GLN A 101 -8.83 -18.86 -4.96
CA GLN A 101 -9.29 -17.94 -3.91
C GLN A 101 -8.54 -18.14 -2.58
N ASP A 102 -8.24 -19.38 -2.20
CA ASP A 102 -7.50 -19.71 -0.99
C ASP A 102 -6.08 -19.10 -1.04
N VAL A 103 -5.40 -19.18 -2.19
CA VAL A 103 -4.08 -18.51 -2.42
C VAL A 103 -4.22 -16.99 -2.47
N LEU A 104 -5.25 -16.46 -3.13
CA LEU A 104 -5.48 -15.01 -3.22
C LEU A 104 -5.70 -14.37 -1.84
N GLN A 105 -6.28 -15.10 -0.88
CA GLN A 105 -6.40 -14.61 0.49
C GLN A 105 -5.04 -14.46 1.17
N GLU A 106 -4.18 -15.49 1.10
CA GLU A 106 -2.80 -15.45 1.66
C GLU A 106 -1.95 -14.34 1.03
N LEU A 107 -2.11 -14.12 -0.29
CA LEU A 107 -1.49 -13.03 -1.04
C LEU A 107 -1.92 -11.66 -0.49
N LEU A 108 -3.22 -11.44 -0.28
CA LEU A 108 -3.75 -10.19 0.26
C LEU A 108 -3.33 -9.94 1.71
N ASP A 109 -3.32 -10.98 2.55
CA ASP A 109 -2.90 -10.90 3.95
C ASP A 109 -1.43 -10.42 4.06
N ILE A 110 -0.52 -10.90 3.19
CA ILE A 110 0.88 -10.44 3.14
C ILE A 110 1.02 -9.07 2.43
N GLN A 111 0.23 -8.80 1.39
CA GLN A 111 0.21 -7.50 0.72
C GLN A 111 -0.11 -6.38 1.73
N PHE A 112 -1.18 -6.52 2.53
CA PHE A 112 -1.53 -5.53 3.54
C PHE A 112 -0.45 -5.38 4.62
N ALA A 113 0.16 -6.48 5.09
CA ALA A 113 1.26 -6.42 6.06
C ALA A 113 2.48 -5.65 5.52
N LEU A 114 2.80 -5.79 4.22
CA LEU A 114 3.86 -5.02 3.56
C LEU A 114 3.47 -3.54 3.38
N GLU A 115 2.21 -3.24 3.07
CA GLU A 115 1.72 -1.86 2.96
C GLU A 115 1.69 -1.12 4.31
N GLU A 116 1.25 -1.78 5.38
CA GLU A 116 1.38 -1.28 6.76
C GLU A 116 2.85 -1.09 7.16
N GLY A 117 3.73 -2.02 6.76
CA GLY A 117 5.19 -1.91 6.86
C GLY A 117 5.83 -0.90 5.88
N GLY A 118 5.05 -0.10 5.15
CA GLY A 118 5.55 1.00 4.33
C GLY A 118 6.37 0.60 3.09
N VAL A 119 6.17 -0.60 2.53
CA VAL A 119 6.94 -1.17 1.40
C VAL A 119 7.07 -0.25 0.18
N GLN A 120 6.08 0.62 -0.05
CA GLN A 120 6.11 1.62 -1.13
C GLN A 120 7.26 2.65 -0.98
N GLN A 121 7.87 2.75 0.21
CA GLN A 121 9.03 3.61 0.49
C GLN A 121 10.37 2.86 0.34
N TRP A 122 10.47 1.61 0.79
CA TRP A 122 11.74 0.86 0.85
C TRP A 122 11.92 -0.23 -0.23
N ALA A 123 10.86 -0.64 -0.92
CA ALA A 123 10.92 -1.53 -2.10
C ALA A 123 9.75 -1.30 -3.10
N PRO A 124 9.57 -0.09 -3.64
CA PRO A 124 8.48 0.21 -4.57
C PRO A 124 8.49 -0.65 -5.84
N GLU A 125 9.63 -0.82 -6.52
CA GLU A 125 9.68 -1.59 -7.78
C GLU A 125 9.40 -3.09 -7.59
N PRO A 126 10.01 -3.81 -6.62
CA PRO A 126 9.66 -5.21 -6.38
C PRO A 126 8.21 -5.42 -5.94
N PHE A 127 7.65 -4.50 -5.14
CA PHE A 127 6.25 -4.58 -4.70
C PHE A 127 5.28 -4.38 -5.88
N ALA A 128 5.56 -3.40 -6.75
CA ALA A 128 4.81 -3.21 -7.99
C ALA A 128 4.90 -4.45 -8.90
N ALA A 129 6.10 -5.04 -9.08
CA ALA A 129 6.29 -6.24 -9.88
C ALA A 129 5.53 -7.46 -9.33
N ALA A 130 5.44 -7.62 -8.01
CA ALA A 130 4.60 -8.63 -7.37
C ALA A 130 3.09 -8.36 -7.56
N GLY A 131 2.68 -7.09 -7.56
CA GLY A 131 1.32 -6.66 -7.90
C GLY A 131 0.92 -6.97 -9.35
N GLU A 132 1.81 -6.76 -10.32
CA GLU A 132 1.56 -7.10 -11.74
C GLU A 132 1.34 -8.61 -11.94
N LEU A 133 2.00 -9.47 -11.14
CA LEU A 133 1.73 -10.92 -11.14
C LEU A 133 0.31 -11.24 -10.64
N ALA A 134 -0.18 -10.53 -9.61
CA ALA A 134 -1.57 -10.69 -9.14
C ALA A 134 -2.57 -10.21 -10.21
N ALA A 135 -2.34 -9.06 -10.83
CA ALA A 135 -3.18 -8.52 -11.91
C ALA A 135 -3.25 -9.46 -13.13
N ALA A 136 -2.14 -10.10 -13.50
CA ALA A 136 -2.12 -11.15 -14.52
C ALA A 136 -2.92 -12.40 -14.11
N GLY A 137 -2.99 -12.71 -12.81
CA GLY A 137 -3.87 -13.74 -12.25
C GLY A 137 -5.35 -13.38 -12.38
N ASP A 138 -5.71 -12.12 -12.15
CA ASP A 138 -7.08 -11.64 -12.27
C ASP A 138 -7.63 -11.70 -13.70
N GLU A 139 -6.81 -11.45 -14.72
CA GLU A 139 -7.24 -11.62 -16.13
C GLU A 139 -7.56 -13.09 -16.45
N LEU A 140 -6.72 -14.03 -16.00
CA LEU A 140 -6.97 -15.47 -16.13
C LEU A 140 -8.17 -15.92 -15.28
N TYR A 141 -8.40 -15.30 -14.13
CA TYR A 141 -9.57 -15.58 -13.30
C TYR A 141 -10.88 -15.13 -13.97
N LYS A 142 -10.86 -14.00 -14.70
CA LYS A 142 -12.00 -13.48 -15.50
C LYS A 142 -12.35 -14.42 -16.65
N THR A 143 -11.36 -15.01 -17.34
CA THR A 143 -11.58 -16.01 -18.40
C THR A 143 -11.96 -17.41 -17.87
N ARG A 144 -11.95 -17.60 -16.55
CA ARG A 144 -12.17 -18.88 -15.82
C ARG A 144 -11.00 -19.88 -15.90
N GLU A 145 -9.81 -19.44 -16.28
CA GLU A 145 -8.58 -20.24 -16.32
C GLU A 145 -7.98 -20.41 -14.91
N TYR A 146 -8.79 -20.91 -13.96
CA TYR A 146 -8.50 -20.87 -12.53
C TYR A 146 -7.20 -21.58 -12.11
N GLU A 147 -6.75 -22.59 -12.86
CA GLU A 147 -5.46 -23.25 -12.61
C GLU A 147 -4.27 -22.34 -12.97
N ALA A 148 -4.36 -21.60 -14.08
CA ALA A 148 -3.34 -20.63 -14.49
C ALA A 148 -3.39 -19.35 -13.63
N ALA A 149 -4.59 -18.90 -13.24
CA ALA A 149 -4.78 -17.81 -12.30
C ALA A 149 -4.15 -18.12 -10.93
N LYS A 150 -4.38 -19.34 -10.39
CA LYS A 150 -3.72 -19.82 -9.18
C LYS A 150 -2.20 -19.79 -9.32
N GLY A 151 -1.65 -20.21 -10.46
CA GLY A 151 -0.20 -20.12 -10.71
C GLY A 151 0.34 -18.69 -10.62
N ARG A 152 -0.33 -17.72 -11.25
CA ARG A 152 0.02 -16.29 -11.14
C ARG A 152 -0.09 -15.76 -9.70
N TYR A 153 -1.14 -16.12 -8.96
CA TYR A 153 -1.27 -15.74 -7.55
C TYR A 153 -0.17 -16.38 -6.68
N GLN A 154 0.25 -17.63 -6.96
CA GLN A 154 1.37 -18.27 -6.26
C GLN A 154 2.72 -17.61 -6.57
N GLU A 155 2.94 -17.17 -7.81
CA GLU A 155 4.12 -16.39 -8.21
C GLU A 155 4.16 -15.01 -7.53
N SER A 156 3.01 -14.34 -7.43
CA SER A 156 2.86 -13.06 -6.71
C SER A 156 3.08 -13.21 -5.20
N LEU A 157 2.43 -14.21 -4.59
CA LEU A 157 2.59 -14.56 -3.17
C LEU A 157 4.06 -14.83 -2.81
N ALA A 158 4.77 -15.62 -3.62
CA ALA A 158 6.19 -15.89 -3.41
C ALA A 158 7.07 -14.63 -3.53
N ALA A 159 6.70 -13.67 -4.38
CA ALA A 159 7.40 -12.39 -4.51
C ALA A 159 7.14 -11.46 -3.30
N PHE A 160 5.93 -11.45 -2.74
CA PHE A 160 5.63 -10.75 -1.49
C PHE A 160 6.30 -11.41 -0.27
N GLN A 161 6.31 -12.75 -0.19
CA GLN A 161 7.05 -13.48 0.85
C GLN A 161 8.56 -13.17 0.80
N ALA A 162 9.16 -13.18 -0.39
CA ALA A 162 10.57 -12.79 -0.57
C ALA A 162 10.86 -11.32 -0.19
N LEU A 163 9.86 -10.43 -0.27
CA LEU A 163 9.98 -9.06 0.26
C LEU A 163 9.94 -9.03 1.78
N GLN A 164 9.01 -9.74 2.40
CA GLN A 164 8.88 -9.85 3.86
C GLN A 164 10.15 -10.47 4.48
N ASP A 165 10.65 -11.57 3.91
CA ASP A 165 11.89 -12.23 4.32
C ASP A 165 13.13 -11.34 4.14
N SER A 166 13.08 -10.31 3.27
CA SER A 166 14.18 -9.37 3.06
C SER A 166 14.29 -8.26 4.12
N ILE A 167 13.28 -8.07 4.97
CA ILE A 167 13.22 -6.96 5.93
C ILE A 167 14.43 -6.93 6.89
N PRO A 168 14.84 -8.03 7.56
CA PRO A 168 15.97 -7.99 8.50
C PRO A 168 17.30 -7.64 7.81
N ALA A 169 17.53 -8.15 6.60
CA ALA A 169 18.75 -7.83 5.85
C ALA A 169 18.82 -6.35 5.42
N ARG A 170 17.66 -5.72 5.16
CA ARG A 170 17.55 -4.29 4.89
C ARG A 170 17.76 -3.45 6.15
N VAL A 171 17.26 -3.91 7.31
CA VAL A 171 17.54 -3.30 8.61
C VAL A 171 19.04 -3.28 8.88
N ASP A 172 19.72 -4.42 8.73
CA ASP A 172 21.19 -4.50 8.87
C ASP A 172 21.93 -3.55 7.90
N GLU A 173 21.52 -3.50 6.63
CA GLU A 173 22.07 -2.60 5.60
C GLU A 173 21.88 -1.11 5.97
N GLN A 174 20.71 -0.72 6.47
CA GLN A 174 20.45 0.66 6.88
C GLN A 174 21.18 1.03 8.18
N LEU A 175 21.24 0.14 9.17
CA LEU A 175 22.01 0.37 10.40
C LEU A 175 23.52 0.48 10.10
N GLU A 176 24.03 -0.27 9.13
CA GLU A 176 25.43 -0.16 8.68
C GLU A 176 25.68 1.11 7.85
N THR A 177 24.75 1.48 6.97
CA THR A 177 24.78 2.77 6.25
C THR A 177 24.81 3.94 7.25
N ALA A 178 24.03 3.85 8.33
CA ALA A 178 24.02 4.86 9.38
C ALA A 178 25.36 4.94 10.13
N ARG A 179 26.02 3.82 10.46
CA ARG A 179 27.37 3.81 11.06
C ARG A 179 28.38 4.51 10.16
N GLN A 180 28.46 4.10 8.89
CA GLN A 180 29.41 4.66 7.93
C GLN A 180 29.16 6.16 7.69
N ALA A 181 27.90 6.60 7.67
CA ALA A 181 27.55 8.00 7.59
C ALA A 181 27.90 8.80 8.86
N ILE A 182 27.81 8.20 10.06
CA ILE A 182 28.28 8.83 11.30
C ILE A 182 29.78 9.05 11.27
N GLU A 183 30.59 8.03 10.95
CA GLU A 183 32.06 8.20 10.91
C GLU A 183 32.51 9.16 9.78
N ALA A 184 31.71 9.28 8.71
CA ALA A 184 31.93 10.25 7.63
C ALA A 184 31.40 11.68 7.93
N GLY A 185 30.69 11.89 9.04
CA GLY A 185 30.06 13.18 9.39
C GLY A 185 28.78 13.52 8.62
N ASP A 186 28.23 12.61 7.81
CA ASP A 186 27.00 12.85 7.05
C ASP A 186 25.74 12.61 7.91
N VAL A 187 25.39 13.64 8.67
CA VAL A 187 24.18 13.69 9.50
C VAL A 187 22.90 13.40 8.69
N ALA A 188 22.85 13.77 7.40
CA ALA A 188 21.64 13.65 6.58
C ALA A 188 21.41 12.21 6.10
N VAL A 189 22.47 11.54 5.61
CA VAL A 189 22.44 10.12 5.26
C VAL A 189 22.23 9.27 6.51
N ALA A 190 22.93 9.57 7.61
CA ALA A 190 22.77 8.83 8.86
C ALA A 190 21.33 8.91 9.42
N THR A 191 20.72 10.09 9.40
CA THR A 191 19.31 10.27 9.82
C THR A 191 18.37 9.48 8.90
N THR A 192 18.53 9.61 7.59
CA THR A 192 17.67 8.96 6.58
C THR A 192 17.71 7.43 6.69
N ALA A 193 18.90 6.86 6.93
CA ALA A 193 19.07 5.43 7.13
C ALA A 193 18.41 4.95 8.44
N LEU A 194 18.54 5.71 9.54
CA LEU A 194 17.90 5.37 10.82
C LEU A 194 16.37 5.53 10.82
N ASP A 195 15.82 6.45 10.02
CA ASP A 195 14.37 6.55 9.80
C ASP A 195 13.85 5.43 8.88
N THR A 196 14.63 5.03 7.87
CA THR A 196 14.30 3.86 7.02
C THR A 196 14.35 2.56 7.83
N SER A 197 15.31 2.42 8.74
CA SER A 197 15.41 1.26 9.65
C SER A 197 14.27 1.20 10.67
N GLU A 198 13.81 2.33 11.19
CA GLU A 198 12.66 2.38 12.12
C GLU A 198 11.33 2.08 11.41
N LEU A 199 11.22 2.41 10.12
CA LEU A 199 10.07 2.02 9.29
C LEU A 199 10.05 0.50 9.01
N LEU A 200 11.21 -0.11 8.78
CA LEU A 200 11.36 -1.54 8.51
C LEU A 200 11.14 -2.41 9.75
N GLU A 201 11.77 -2.05 10.88
CA GLU A 201 11.65 -2.74 12.16
C GLU A 201 11.68 -1.71 13.31
N PRO A 202 10.52 -1.27 13.81
CA PRO A 202 10.43 -0.29 14.89
C PRO A 202 11.14 -0.79 16.16
N GLY A 203 12.16 -0.05 16.61
CA GLY A 203 12.98 -0.43 17.76
C GLY A 203 14.06 -1.48 17.49
N ALA A 204 14.50 -1.64 16.24
CA ALA A 204 15.59 -2.54 15.83
C ALA A 204 16.85 -2.44 16.73
N PRO A 205 17.58 -3.55 16.99
CA PRO A 205 18.76 -3.55 17.84
C PRO A 205 19.83 -2.52 17.43
N GLY A 206 20.25 -1.68 18.38
CA GLY A 206 21.26 -0.63 18.16
C GLY A 206 20.74 0.66 17.51
N LEU A 207 19.52 0.69 16.97
CA LEU A 207 18.92 1.87 16.34
C LEU A 207 18.87 3.08 17.28
N ALA A 208 18.50 2.86 18.55
CA ALA A 208 18.45 3.90 19.57
C ALA A 208 19.84 4.47 19.95
N GLU A 209 20.90 3.65 19.85
CA GLU A 209 22.29 4.06 20.11
C GLU A 209 22.82 4.93 18.97
N LEU A 210 22.62 4.48 17.72
CA LEU A 210 22.99 5.26 16.54
C LEU A 210 22.22 6.58 16.46
N ARG A 211 20.92 6.59 16.82
CA ARG A 211 20.14 7.84 16.95
C ARG A 211 20.71 8.80 18.00
N GLN A 212 21.39 8.32 19.05
CA GLN A 212 22.08 9.19 20.01
C GLN A 212 23.38 9.75 19.43
N ARG A 213 24.18 8.94 18.73
CA ARG A 213 25.40 9.40 18.04
C ARG A 213 25.09 10.49 17.00
N VAL A 214 24.05 10.30 16.18
CA VAL A 214 23.61 11.31 15.18
C VAL A 214 23.17 12.64 15.82
N GLN A 215 22.61 12.64 17.04
CA GLN A 215 22.21 13.87 17.73
C GLN A 215 23.40 14.74 18.15
N VAL A 216 24.54 14.14 18.53
CA VAL A 216 25.76 14.88 18.94
C VAL A 216 26.72 15.16 17.77
N LEU A 217 26.56 14.47 16.65
CA LEU A 217 27.43 14.56 15.47
C LEU A 217 27.68 15.99 14.94
N PRO A 218 26.68 16.92 14.90
CA PRO A 218 26.94 18.30 14.48
C PRO A 218 27.88 19.07 15.43
N GLU A 219 27.81 18.81 16.74
CA GLU A 219 28.69 19.43 17.74
C GLU A 219 30.08 18.78 17.71
N LEU A 220 30.14 17.46 17.51
CA LEU A 220 31.38 16.71 17.29
C LEU A 220 32.17 17.27 16.09
N ILE A 221 31.53 17.42 14.92
CA ILE A 221 32.14 18.01 13.72
C ILE A 221 32.66 19.42 14.02
N THR A 222 31.85 20.27 14.66
CA THR A 222 32.22 21.64 15.04
C THR A 222 33.46 21.69 15.95
N LEU A 223 33.64 20.70 16.83
CA LEU A 223 34.81 20.60 17.71
C LEU A 223 36.06 20.06 16.97
N LEU A 224 35.89 19.15 16.03
CA LEU A 224 36.98 18.65 15.17
C LEU A 224 37.49 19.75 14.22
N GLU A 225 36.59 20.56 13.65
CA GLU A 225 36.95 21.75 12.87
C GLU A 225 37.76 22.75 13.70
N GLN A 226 37.29 23.08 14.92
CA GLN A 226 38.02 23.97 15.83
C GLN A 226 39.39 23.43 16.26
N ALA A 227 39.53 22.11 16.39
CA ALA A 227 40.82 21.48 16.65
C ALA A 227 41.77 21.65 15.45
N ALA A 228 41.31 21.38 14.23
CA ALA A 228 42.10 21.54 13.01
C ALA A 228 42.51 23.00 12.76
N GLU A 229 41.63 23.98 13.03
CA GLU A 229 41.99 25.40 13.01
C GLU A 229 43.09 25.74 14.02
N ALA A 230 43.00 25.19 15.24
CA ALA A 230 43.98 25.44 16.30
C ALA A 230 45.34 24.78 15.99
N GLU A 231 45.36 23.56 15.44
CA GLU A 231 46.59 22.92 14.96
C GLU A 231 47.24 23.72 13.83
N ALA A 232 46.46 24.20 12.85
CA ALA A 232 46.97 25.05 11.77
C ALA A 232 47.52 26.40 12.27
N ALA A 233 47.00 26.91 13.40
CA ALA A 233 47.51 28.08 14.10
C ALA A 233 48.66 27.78 15.09
N ALA A 234 49.05 26.51 15.24
CA ALA A 234 49.99 25.99 16.25
C ALA A 234 49.57 26.22 17.73
N ASP A 235 48.29 26.48 17.99
CA ASP A 235 47.71 26.53 19.34
C ASP A 235 47.31 25.12 19.81
N LEU A 236 48.35 24.32 20.12
CA LEU A 236 48.18 22.93 20.55
C LEU A 236 47.35 22.79 21.85
N ALA A 237 47.34 23.82 22.70
CA ALA A 237 46.56 23.81 23.94
C ALA A 237 45.06 23.94 23.67
N ARG A 238 44.66 24.76 22.69
CA ARG A 238 43.27 24.82 22.21
C ARG A 238 42.88 23.56 21.45
N ALA A 239 43.76 23.02 20.58
CA ALA A 239 43.50 21.78 19.86
C ALA A 239 43.24 20.61 20.83
N GLU A 240 44.10 20.41 21.83
CA GLU A 240 43.93 19.39 22.87
C GLU A 240 42.62 19.55 23.66
N ALA A 241 42.18 20.81 23.91
CA ALA A 241 40.92 21.07 24.60
C ALA A 241 39.69 20.70 23.75
N SER A 242 39.66 21.08 22.47
CA SER A 242 38.57 20.74 21.55
C SER A 242 38.50 19.22 21.29
N LEU A 243 39.64 18.55 21.09
CA LEU A 243 39.68 17.09 20.91
C LEU A 243 39.19 16.32 22.15
N LYS A 244 39.45 16.81 23.37
CA LYS A 244 38.92 16.22 24.61
C LYS A 244 37.41 16.42 24.77
N GLN A 245 36.85 17.48 24.22
CA GLN A 245 35.40 17.69 24.19
C GLN A 245 34.74 16.77 23.14
N ALA A 246 35.32 16.69 21.94
CA ALA A 246 34.90 15.76 20.89
C ALA A 246 34.83 14.31 21.39
N ALA A 247 35.92 13.79 21.96
CA ALA A 247 36.00 12.43 22.51
C ALA A 247 35.12 12.19 23.76
N ALA A 248 34.51 13.23 24.34
CA ALA A 248 33.54 13.12 25.42
C ALA A 248 32.08 13.14 24.94
N LEU A 249 31.82 13.59 23.70
CA LEU A 249 30.49 13.52 23.06
C LEU A 249 30.24 12.15 22.44
N ASP A 250 31.22 11.62 21.69
CA ASP A 250 31.14 10.29 21.10
C ASP A 250 32.38 9.44 21.45
N PRO A 251 32.30 8.61 22.50
CA PRO A 251 33.37 7.69 22.89
C PRO A 251 33.40 6.38 22.06
N VAL A 252 32.57 6.27 21.01
CA VAL A 252 32.41 5.06 20.17
C VAL A 252 32.89 5.28 18.72
N HIS A 253 33.26 6.52 18.37
CA HIS A 253 33.87 6.92 17.08
C HIS A 253 35.12 6.09 16.74
N GLN A 254 35.30 5.73 15.46
CA GLN A 254 36.31 4.74 14.98
C GLN A 254 37.22 5.27 13.87
#